data_AF-A0A7S2V2C6-F1
#
_entry.id   AF-A0A7S2V2C6-F1
#
_cell.length_a   1.000
_cell.length_b   1.000
_cell.length_c   1.000
_cell.angle_alpha   90.00
_cell.angle_beta   90.00
_cell.angle_gamma   90.00
#
_symmetry.space_group_name_H-M   'P 1'
#
loop_
_entity.id
_entity.type
_entity.pdbx_description
1 polymer ?
#
loop_
_entity_poly.entity_id
_entity_poly.type
_entity_poly.pdbx_seq_one_letter_code
_entity_poly.pdbx_strand_id
1 'polypeptide(L)'
;VLGFSSGHILVYQGDLAQEGAKIKPPLIIHPQNEGKAVTSLYFCTRIGIPAGSATTERIIKLFACYQEDVPKNPDGEGVLPPPPPPRGGDFVEDHGIVTYALPTSTSSNQTGYDGVVVLDERGCWPNCSSYSGRNKELVVGRPDGVYFYSPEDRGGAAGFEGEKQAIACLHGYILVASLDSRSKRTAVNLYDLSNKFIAFHLLLPAGQGVARVCADGDVAYLVTTHQSFLRLSEKDMASKLDLLFRKNLYPIAISLAYSSSYEVGAIMDIYRMYGDHLYKKGDYDAAMQQYCHTVGYLEPSYIIRRFLDAQRITNLTEYLEKLHDGGHATADHTTLLLNCYTKLKEVEKLDNFIRSNEPLAPPGAPGARAVLSSSSLGINTAEARRRRLRAEAEGGGAGTGNGWDEAEQKQKPKFHVETAIRVLSSSGYHKHALQLAQEHREHEWYLRVQLERVEPDYQAALAHIASMPRRLAEDYLQKLGKKLVTHLPQETTGLIMAMCTGQVASVPQPPGG
;
A
#
# COMPACT_ATOMS: atom_id res chain seq x y z
N VAL A 1 -21.57 6.36 -37.68
CA VAL A 1 -22.41 7.51 -37.27
C VAL A 1 -21.78 8.76 -37.83
N LEU A 2 -22.59 9.70 -38.31
CA LEU A 2 -22.14 10.99 -38.83
C LEU A 2 -22.85 12.09 -38.05
N GLY A 3 -22.10 13.09 -37.58
CA GLY A 3 -22.64 14.32 -37.00
C GLY A 3 -22.45 15.47 -37.98
N PHE A 4 -23.44 16.36 -38.08
CA PHE A 4 -23.44 17.47 -39.01
C PHE A 4 -23.27 18.81 -38.30
N SER A 5 -22.82 19.82 -39.04
CA SER A 5 -22.75 21.21 -38.56
C SER A 5 -24.12 21.81 -38.26
N SER A 6 -25.19 21.25 -38.83
CA SER A 6 -26.58 21.58 -38.53
C SER A 6 -27.09 20.97 -37.22
N GLY A 7 -26.24 20.25 -36.47
CA GLY A 7 -26.62 19.54 -35.24
C GLY A 7 -27.15 18.12 -35.45
N HIS A 8 -27.60 17.79 -36.67
CA HIS A 8 -28.19 16.51 -36.99
C HIS A 8 -27.20 15.34 -36.86
N ILE A 9 -27.70 14.16 -36.49
CA ILE A 9 -26.88 12.94 -36.40
C ILE A 9 -27.53 11.82 -37.22
N LEU A 10 -26.74 11.17 -38.08
CA LEU A 10 -27.14 9.98 -38.84
C LEU A 10 -26.46 8.73 -38.27
N VAL A 11 -27.29 7.78 -37.84
CA VAL A 11 -26.85 6.47 -37.34
C VAL A 11 -27.20 5.41 -38.38
N TYR A 12 -26.18 4.87 -39.04
CA TYR A 12 -26.33 3.74 -39.96
C TYR A 12 -26.37 2.42 -39.16
N GLN A 13 -27.32 1.55 -39.49
CA GLN A 13 -27.47 0.23 -38.88
C GLN A 13 -27.29 -0.86 -39.94
N GLY A 14 -26.38 -1.82 -39.67
CA GLY A 14 -26.14 -2.98 -40.54
C GLY A 14 -24.65 -3.23 -40.81
N ASP A 15 -24.36 -4.35 -41.46
CA ASP A 15 -23.03 -4.69 -41.95
C ASP A 15 -22.84 -4.05 -43.33
N LEU A 16 -22.26 -2.85 -43.36
CA LEU A 16 -21.97 -2.10 -44.59
C LEU A 16 -20.84 -2.73 -45.42
N ALA A 17 -20.13 -3.75 -44.89
CA ALA A 17 -19.03 -4.41 -45.57
C ALA A 17 -19.47 -5.67 -46.35
N GLN A 18 -20.68 -6.20 -46.12
CA GLN A 18 -21.22 -7.32 -46.89
C GLN A 18 -21.92 -6.84 -48.17
N GLU A 19 -21.39 -7.25 -49.33
CA GLU A 19 -22.07 -7.10 -50.61
C GLU A 19 -23.44 -7.82 -50.58
N GLY A 20 -24.52 -7.08 -50.88
CA GLY A 20 -25.89 -7.60 -50.91
C GLY A 20 -26.66 -7.50 -49.58
N ALA A 21 -26.07 -6.94 -48.52
CA ALA A 21 -26.80 -6.67 -47.28
C ALA A 21 -27.94 -5.67 -47.55
N LYS A 22 -29.16 -5.97 -47.08
CA LYS A 22 -30.28 -5.01 -47.09
C LYS A 22 -29.94 -3.83 -46.18
N ILE A 23 -29.45 -2.74 -46.76
CA ILE A 23 -29.16 -1.49 -46.06
C ILE A 23 -30.48 -0.95 -45.52
N LYS A 24 -30.61 -0.90 -44.19
CA LYS A 24 -31.74 -0.22 -43.55
C LYS A 24 -31.55 1.30 -43.69
N PRO A 25 -32.65 2.08 -43.81
CA PRO A 25 -32.53 3.53 -43.78
C PRO A 25 -31.83 3.95 -42.49
N PRO A 26 -30.93 4.95 -42.54
CA PRO A 26 -30.25 5.43 -41.34
C PRO A 26 -31.27 6.02 -40.37
N LEU A 27 -31.06 5.77 -39.07
CA LEU A 27 -31.79 6.46 -38.03
C LEU A 27 -31.31 7.91 -37.99
N ILE A 28 -32.25 8.84 -38.12
CA ILE A 28 -31.98 10.28 -38.07
C ILE A 28 -32.33 10.77 -36.67
N ILE A 29 -31.34 11.30 -35.96
CA ILE A 29 -31.55 11.99 -34.69
C ILE A 29 -31.61 13.47 -35.02
N HIS A 30 -32.80 14.03 -34.87
CA HIS A 30 -33.03 15.47 -34.83
C HIS A 30 -32.85 15.91 -33.38
N PRO A 31 -31.76 16.61 -33.03
CA PRO A 31 -31.63 17.22 -31.72
C PRO A 31 -32.68 18.33 -31.60
N GLN A 32 -33.14 18.60 -30.38
CA GLN A 32 -33.97 19.77 -30.12
C GLN A 32 -33.24 21.10 -30.36
N ASN A 33 -31.91 21.05 -30.52
CA ASN A 33 -31.04 22.20 -30.66
C ASN A 33 -30.61 22.41 -32.13
N GLU A 34 -31.49 22.96 -32.96
CA GLU A 34 -31.18 23.29 -34.35
C GLU A 34 -30.15 24.43 -34.39
N GLY A 35 -28.98 24.19 -35.01
CA GLY A 35 -27.97 25.23 -35.29
C GLY A 35 -26.64 25.10 -34.56
N LYS A 36 -26.51 24.25 -33.53
CA LYS A 36 -25.21 23.94 -32.91
C LYS A 36 -24.55 22.74 -33.60
N ALA A 37 -23.30 22.91 -34.04
CA ALA A 37 -22.56 21.85 -34.72
C ALA A 37 -22.22 20.69 -33.77
N VAL A 38 -22.37 19.46 -34.24
CA VAL A 38 -21.86 18.27 -33.53
C VAL A 38 -20.34 18.26 -33.65
N THR A 39 -19.64 18.37 -32.52
CA THR A 39 -18.17 18.40 -32.48
C THR A 39 -17.56 17.01 -32.37
N SER A 40 -18.26 16.08 -31.71
CA SER A 40 -17.78 14.71 -31.55
C SER A 40 -18.89 13.73 -31.17
N LEU A 41 -18.64 12.44 -31.46
CA LEU A 41 -19.57 11.34 -31.24
C LEU A 41 -18.82 10.10 -30.72
N TYR A 42 -19.31 9.49 -29.65
CA TYR A 42 -18.68 8.29 -29.07
C TYR A 42 -19.71 7.25 -28.61
N PHE A 43 -19.48 5.99 -28.96
CA PHE A 43 -20.29 4.89 -28.42
C PHE A 43 -19.79 4.47 -27.04
N CYS A 44 -20.72 4.27 -26.10
CA CYS A 44 -20.39 3.80 -24.74
C CYS A 44 -19.94 2.33 -24.71
N THR A 45 -20.30 1.55 -25.73
CA THR A 45 -20.03 0.11 -25.79
C THR A 45 -19.26 -0.26 -27.05
N ARG A 46 -18.30 -1.19 -26.94
CA ARG A 46 -17.66 -1.78 -28.13
C ARG A 46 -18.70 -2.56 -28.94
N ILE A 47 -18.96 -2.09 -30.15
CA ILE A 47 -19.83 -2.74 -31.12
C ILE A 47 -19.01 -3.87 -31.78
N GLY A 48 -19.37 -5.15 -31.56
CA GLY A 48 -18.72 -6.28 -32.26
C GLY A 48 -18.42 -7.59 -31.51
N ILE A 49 -18.99 -7.86 -30.32
CA ILE A 49 -18.83 -9.18 -29.68
C ILE A 49 -19.97 -10.12 -30.13
N PRO A 50 -19.69 -11.29 -30.76
CA PRO A 50 -20.72 -12.26 -31.10
C PRO A 50 -21.38 -12.84 -29.85
N ALA A 51 -22.68 -13.08 -29.95
CA ALA A 51 -23.55 -13.51 -28.86
C ALA A 51 -23.13 -14.85 -28.25
N GLY A 52 -22.63 -14.79 -27.00
CA GLY A 52 -22.79 -15.86 -26.03
C GLY A 52 -23.58 -15.30 -24.86
N SER A 53 -24.81 -15.78 -24.68
CA SER A 53 -25.73 -15.52 -23.55
C SER A 53 -26.77 -14.40 -23.70
N ALA A 54 -28.02 -14.86 -23.87
CA ALA A 54 -29.30 -14.39 -23.32
C ALA A 54 -29.73 -12.91 -23.46
N THR A 55 -30.70 -12.69 -24.35
CA THR A 55 -31.99 -11.99 -24.12
C THR A 55 -32.05 -10.84 -23.08
N THR A 56 -31.22 -9.82 -23.24
CA THR A 56 -31.54 -8.46 -22.76
C THR A 56 -31.37 -7.53 -23.95
N GLU A 57 -32.42 -6.78 -24.30
CA GLU A 57 -32.33 -5.68 -25.27
C GLU A 57 -31.17 -4.77 -24.85
N ARG A 58 -30.07 -4.78 -25.61
CA ARG A 58 -28.87 -4.03 -25.27
C ARG A 58 -29.03 -2.60 -25.76
N ILE A 59 -29.63 -1.70 -24.99
CA ILE A 59 -29.66 -0.28 -25.36
C ILE A 59 -28.23 0.24 -25.61
N ILE A 60 -27.95 0.69 -26.84
CA ILE A 60 -26.64 1.25 -27.20
C ILE A 60 -26.70 2.74 -26.88
N LYS A 61 -25.85 3.20 -25.96
CA LYS A 61 -25.74 4.62 -25.63
C LYS A 61 -24.70 5.32 -26.51
N LEU A 62 -25.05 6.46 -27.07
CA LEU A 62 -24.22 7.33 -27.90
C LEU A 62 -24.05 8.69 -27.23
N PHE A 63 -22.82 9.06 -26.90
CA PHE A 63 -22.48 10.43 -26.53
C PHE A 63 -22.45 11.31 -27.77
N ALA A 64 -23.07 12.48 -27.67
CA ALA A 64 -22.96 13.57 -28.62
C ALA A 64 -22.50 14.83 -27.88
N CYS A 65 -21.42 15.43 -28.37
CA CYS A 65 -20.97 16.74 -27.91
C CYS A 65 -21.33 17.79 -28.96
N TYR A 66 -21.90 18.90 -28.50
CA TYR A 66 -22.22 20.05 -29.32
C TYR A 66 -21.19 21.16 -29.07
N GLN A 67 -21.06 22.05 -30.05
CA GLN A 67 -20.13 23.17 -29.96
C GLN A 67 -20.54 24.11 -28.82
N GLU A 68 -19.57 24.50 -27.99
CA GLU A 68 -19.76 25.55 -26.98
C GLU A 68 -19.90 26.91 -27.68
N ASP A 69 -20.86 27.73 -27.24
CA ASP A 69 -21.02 29.07 -27.79
C ASP A 69 -19.78 29.91 -27.49
N VAL A 70 -19.28 30.58 -28.53
CA VAL A 70 -18.19 31.54 -28.35
C VAL A 70 -18.74 32.70 -27.53
N PRO A 71 -18.14 33.06 -26.38
CA PRO A 71 -18.55 34.27 -25.68
C PRO A 71 -18.39 35.44 -26.66
N LYS A 72 -19.49 36.14 -26.93
CA LYS A 72 -19.46 37.36 -27.74
C LYS A 72 -18.51 38.32 -27.03
N ASN A 73 -17.38 38.61 -27.65
CA ASN A 73 -16.46 39.61 -27.15
C ASN A 73 -17.24 40.94 -27.03
N PRO A 74 -17.29 41.61 -25.86
CA PRO A 74 -17.99 42.89 -25.73
C PRO A 74 -17.38 43.97 -26.64
N ASP A 75 -16.10 43.81 -27.01
CA ASP A 75 -15.38 44.68 -27.93
C ASP A 75 -15.24 43.98 -29.29
N GLY A 76 -16.13 44.36 -30.21
CA GLY A 76 -16.35 43.73 -31.52
C GLY A 76 -15.22 43.94 -32.53
N GLU A 77 -14.02 43.45 -32.26
CA GLU A 77 -12.98 43.30 -33.28
C GLU A 77 -12.35 41.90 -33.22
N GLY A 78 -12.73 41.05 -34.18
CA GLY A 78 -12.03 39.78 -34.45
C GLY A 78 -12.91 38.65 -34.97
N VAL A 79 -12.90 38.47 -36.30
CA VAL A 79 -13.39 37.32 -37.09
C VAL A 79 -14.91 37.30 -37.34
N LEU A 80 -15.27 37.21 -38.64
CA LEU A 80 -16.63 37.28 -39.17
C LEU A 80 -17.62 36.36 -38.42
N PRO A 81 -18.86 36.82 -38.17
CA PRO A 81 -19.91 35.96 -37.62
C PRO A 81 -20.39 34.94 -38.68
N PRO A 82 -20.71 33.68 -38.30
CA PRO A 82 -21.56 32.85 -39.14
C PRO A 82 -22.96 33.49 -39.25
N PRO A 83 -23.72 33.22 -40.33
CA PRO A 83 -24.98 33.88 -40.60
C PRO A 83 -25.99 33.63 -39.45
N PRO A 84 -26.88 34.60 -39.16
CA PRO A 84 -27.85 34.46 -38.08
C PRO A 84 -28.80 33.28 -38.37
N PRO A 85 -29.17 32.47 -37.35
CA PRO A 85 -30.18 31.45 -37.54
C PRO A 85 -31.52 32.10 -37.91
N PRO A 86 -32.36 31.43 -38.73
CA PRO A 86 -33.67 31.94 -39.10
C PRO A 86 -34.52 32.09 -37.84
N ARG A 87 -35.19 33.25 -37.71
CA ARG A 87 -36.06 33.57 -36.58
C ARG A 87 -37.32 32.69 -36.63
N GLY A 88 -37.59 32.00 -35.52
CA GLY A 88 -38.89 31.39 -35.25
C GLY A 88 -38.77 30.12 -34.43
N GLY A 89 -38.87 30.24 -33.11
CA GLY A 89 -38.93 29.12 -32.18
C GLY A 89 -38.40 29.54 -30.81
N ASP A 90 -39.23 29.39 -29.77
CA ASP A 90 -38.83 29.63 -28.39
C ASP A 90 -37.55 28.83 -28.07
N PHE A 91 -36.53 29.52 -27.54
CA PHE A 91 -35.22 28.94 -27.25
C PHE A 91 -35.37 27.84 -26.19
N VAL A 92 -35.12 26.59 -26.60
CA VAL A 92 -35.04 25.42 -25.72
C VAL A 92 -33.70 25.43 -25.00
N GLU A 93 -33.72 25.06 -23.71
CA GLU A 93 -32.58 24.97 -22.79
C GLU A 93 -31.28 24.50 -23.48
N ASP A 94 -30.19 25.25 -23.29
CA ASP A 94 -28.92 25.07 -23.98
C ASP A 94 -28.25 23.74 -23.58
N HIS A 95 -28.52 22.64 -24.28
CA HIS A 95 -27.87 21.36 -24.01
C HIS A 95 -26.57 21.21 -24.80
N GLY A 96 -25.45 20.93 -24.13
CA GLY A 96 -24.11 20.87 -24.71
C GLY A 96 -23.54 19.45 -24.83
N ILE A 97 -23.73 18.61 -23.81
CA ILE A 97 -23.31 17.20 -23.81
C ILE A 97 -24.53 16.34 -23.55
N VAL A 98 -24.81 15.43 -24.48
CA VAL A 98 -26.05 14.64 -24.48
C VAL A 98 -25.73 13.16 -24.71
N THR A 99 -26.47 12.28 -24.05
CA THR A 99 -26.47 10.84 -24.33
C THR A 99 -27.80 10.43 -24.96
N TYR A 100 -27.72 9.76 -26.10
CA TYR A 100 -28.85 9.15 -26.80
C TYR A 100 -28.86 7.64 -26.57
N ALA A 101 -30.00 7.09 -26.14
CA ALA A 101 -30.20 5.65 -26.10
C ALA A 101 -30.81 5.16 -27.43
N LEU A 102 -30.06 4.29 -28.10
CA LEU A 102 -30.38 3.75 -29.42
C LEU A 102 -30.98 2.34 -29.25
N PRO A 103 -32.13 2.06 -29.90
CA PRO A 103 -32.76 0.75 -29.82
C PRO A 103 -31.92 -0.31 -30.56
N THR A 104 -31.83 -1.51 -29.98
CA THR A 104 -31.17 -2.68 -30.61
C THR A 104 -32.12 -3.71 -31.21
N SER A 105 -33.38 -3.74 -30.78
CA SER A 105 -34.39 -4.67 -31.29
C SER A 105 -35.20 -4.03 -32.41
N THR A 106 -35.44 -4.82 -33.45
CA THR A 106 -36.07 -4.37 -34.70
C THR A 106 -37.58 -4.61 -34.69
N SER A 107 -38.28 -4.28 -33.60
CA SER A 107 -39.75 -4.27 -33.64
C SER A 107 -40.18 -3.07 -34.49
N SER A 108 -40.66 -3.40 -35.68
CA SER A 108 -41.17 -2.51 -36.73
C SER A 108 -41.98 -1.33 -36.18
N ASN A 109 -41.66 -0.13 -36.67
CA ASN A 109 -42.36 1.15 -36.57
C ASN A 109 -41.92 2.16 -35.50
N GLN A 110 -40.85 1.91 -34.74
CA GLN A 110 -40.23 2.99 -33.95
C GLN A 110 -39.11 3.67 -34.74
N THR A 111 -39.41 4.82 -35.34
CA THR A 111 -38.44 5.75 -35.93
C THR A 111 -37.77 6.65 -34.88
N GLY A 112 -37.85 6.29 -33.61
CA GLY A 112 -37.39 7.10 -32.48
C GLY A 112 -36.18 6.49 -31.77
N TYR A 113 -35.34 7.37 -31.22
CA TYR A 113 -34.46 7.04 -30.11
C TYR A 113 -35.29 7.13 -28.82
N ASP A 114 -35.03 6.24 -27.86
CA ASP A 114 -35.78 6.20 -26.60
C ASP A 114 -34.85 6.65 -25.47
N GLY A 115 -35.17 7.74 -24.80
CA GLY A 115 -34.33 8.33 -23.76
C GLY A 115 -33.23 9.26 -24.29
N VAL A 116 -33.35 10.54 -23.96
CA VAL A 116 -32.30 11.55 -24.08
C VAL A 116 -31.92 11.98 -22.68
N VAL A 117 -30.62 11.94 -22.37
CA VAL A 117 -30.10 12.44 -21.11
C VAL A 117 -29.16 13.60 -21.40
N VAL A 118 -29.51 14.77 -20.89
CA VAL A 118 -28.66 15.95 -20.92
C VAL A 118 -27.70 15.87 -19.73
N LEU A 119 -26.40 15.85 -20.02
CA LEU A 119 -25.36 15.68 -19.00
C LEU A 119 -24.71 17.02 -18.62
N ASP A 120 -24.64 17.95 -19.57
CA ASP A 120 -24.17 19.31 -19.33
C ASP A 120 -24.78 20.25 -20.38
N GLU A 121 -25.00 21.49 -19.98
CA GLU A 121 -25.45 22.56 -20.85
C GLU A 121 -24.29 23.12 -21.70
N ARG A 122 -23.06 23.04 -21.17
CA ARG A 122 -21.87 23.50 -21.88
C ARG A 122 -21.34 22.43 -22.83
N GLY A 123 -21.06 22.84 -24.07
CA GLY A 123 -20.48 22.00 -25.10
C GLY A 123 -18.96 21.78 -24.96
N CYS A 124 -18.33 21.46 -26.07
CA CYS A 124 -16.88 21.51 -26.20
C CYS A 124 -16.42 21.85 -27.61
N TRP A 125 -15.19 22.36 -27.71
CA TRP A 125 -14.54 22.62 -29.00
C TRP A 125 -14.17 21.32 -29.74
N PRO A 126 -14.04 21.36 -31.08
CA PRO A 126 -13.53 20.23 -31.85
C PRO A 126 -12.19 19.72 -31.29
N ASN A 127 -11.99 18.40 -31.34
CA ASN A 127 -10.82 17.70 -30.76
C ASN A 127 -10.66 17.78 -29.23
N CYS A 128 -11.53 18.49 -28.50
CA CYS A 128 -11.42 18.62 -27.03
C CYS A 128 -12.26 17.58 -26.27
N SER A 129 -12.58 16.45 -26.88
CA SER A 129 -13.29 15.34 -26.24
C SER A 129 -12.66 14.01 -26.60
N SER A 130 -12.79 13.01 -25.73
CA SER A 130 -12.33 11.66 -25.99
C SER A 130 -13.02 10.66 -25.06
N TYR A 131 -13.27 9.44 -25.52
CA TYR A 131 -13.91 8.40 -24.72
C TYR A 131 -12.89 7.45 -24.10
N SER A 132 -12.94 7.29 -22.79
CA SER A 132 -12.13 6.32 -22.06
C SER A 132 -12.86 4.98 -21.99
N GLY A 133 -12.43 4.02 -22.81
CA GLY A 133 -13.01 2.66 -22.80
C GLY A 133 -12.78 1.89 -21.49
N ARG A 134 -11.76 2.25 -20.70
CA ARG A 134 -11.43 1.62 -19.42
C ARG A 134 -12.40 2.04 -18.32
N ASN A 135 -12.61 3.35 -18.18
CA ASN A 135 -13.51 3.90 -17.15
C ASN A 135 -14.97 3.94 -17.62
N LYS A 136 -15.20 3.78 -18.92
CA LYS A 136 -16.51 3.94 -19.58
C LYS A 136 -17.07 5.36 -19.46
N GLU A 137 -16.18 6.33 -19.51
CA GLU A 137 -16.48 7.75 -19.33
C GLU A 137 -16.07 8.55 -20.55
N LEU A 138 -16.88 9.55 -20.89
CA LEU A 138 -16.50 10.61 -21.82
C LEU A 138 -15.67 11.65 -21.06
N VAL A 139 -14.54 12.04 -21.63
CA VAL A 139 -13.64 13.07 -21.11
C VAL A 139 -13.72 14.28 -22.02
N VAL A 140 -13.98 15.45 -21.44
CA VAL A 140 -14.15 16.72 -22.17
C VAL A 140 -13.24 17.79 -21.57
N GLY A 141 -12.45 18.42 -22.44
CA GLY A 141 -11.59 19.54 -22.11
C GLY A 141 -12.25 20.87 -22.39
N ARG A 142 -12.15 21.77 -21.42
CA ARG A 142 -12.54 23.18 -21.53
C ARG A 142 -11.38 24.05 -21.00
N PRO A 143 -11.42 25.38 -21.21
CA PRO A 143 -10.34 26.27 -20.77
C PRO A 143 -10.04 26.21 -19.26
N ASP A 144 -11.06 25.92 -18.45
CA ASP A 144 -11.06 25.86 -16.99
C ASP A 144 -10.72 24.47 -16.43
N GLY A 145 -10.87 23.40 -17.21
CA GLY A 145 -10.60 22.06 -16.70
C GLY A 145 -10.91 20.91 -17.65
N VAL A 146 -10.77 19.71 -17.12
CA VAL A 146 -11.16 18.46 -17.79
C VAL A 146 -12.27 17.82 -16.98
N TYR A 147 -13.37 17.52 -17.65
CA TYR A 147 -14.62 17.02 -17.06
C TYR A 147 -14.88 15.59 -17.52
N PHE A 148 -15.40 14.77 -16.62
CA PHE A 148 -15.72 13.37 -16.84
C PHE A 148 -17.24 13.18 -16.84
N TYR A 149 -17.74 12.36 -17.75
CA TYR A 149 -19.17 12.08 -17.87
C TYR A 149 -19.40 10.59 -18.00
N SER A 150 -20.28 10.08 -17.14
CA SER A 150 -20.84 8.75 -17.30
C SER A 150 -22.05 8.81 -18.26
N PRO A 151 -22.55 7.69 -18.77
CA PRO A 151 -23.69 7.67 -19.70
C PRO A 151 -25.04 8.09 -19.09
N GLU A 152 -25.05 8.51 -17.82
CA GLU A 152 -26.24 8.82 -17.03
C GLU A 152 -26.04 10.13 -16.26
N ASP A 153 -24.84 10.33 -15.71
CA ASP A 153 -24.55 11.49 -14.87
C ASP A 153 -23.26 12.21 -15.24
N ARG A 154 -23.18 13.47 -14.82
CA ARG A 154 -21.93 14.23 -14.78
C ARG A 154 -21.03 13.68 -13.67
N GLY A 155 -19.84 13.26 -14.06
CA GLY A 155 -18.83 12.72 -13.15
C GLY A 155 -17.93 13.80 -12.55
N GLY A 156 -16.70 13.39 -12.21
CA GLY A 156 -15.72 14.28 -11.62
C GLY A 156 -15.20 15.37 -12.57
N ALA A 157 -14.37 16.26 -12.02
CA ALA A 157 -13.62 17.25 -12.78
C ALA A 157 -12.18 17.36 -12.24
N ALA A 158 -11.24 17.63 -13.14
CA ALA A 158 -9.85 17.90 -12.82
C ALA A 158 -9.50 19.31 -13.29
N GLY A 159 -8.93 20.12 -12.39
CA GLY A 159 -8.51 21.48 -12.69
C GLY A 159 -7.33 21.47 -13.64
N PHE A 160 -7.51 22.03 -14.84
CA PHE A 160 -6.47 22.22 -15.83
C PHE A 160 -6.62 23.59 -16.43
N GLU A 161 -5.62 24.45 -16.25
CA GLU A 161 -5.62 25.79 -16.82
C GLU A 161 -5.16 25.78 -18.29
N GLY A 162 -5.46 26.85 -19.01
CA GLY A 162 -5.02 27.07 -20.37
C GLY A 162 -6.04 26.63 -21.43
N GLU A 163 -5.99 27.30 -22.58
CA GLU A 163 -6.86 27.03 -23.71
C GLU A 163 -6.51 25.65 -24.31
N LYS A 164 -7.46 24.72 -24.26
CA LYS A 164 -7.28 23.35 -24.74
C LYS A 164 -7.45 23.31 -26.25
N GLN A 165 -6.46 22.74 -26.94
CA GLN A 165 -6.49 22.53 -28.38
C GLN A 165 -6.94 21.11 -28.74
N ALA A 166 -6.56 20.12 -27.92
CA ALA A 166 -6.99 18.74 -28.10
C ALA A 166 -6.86 17.92 -26.80
N ILE A 167 -7.71 16.90 -26.68
CA ILE A 167 -7.63 15.88 -25.63
C ILE A 167 -7.75 14.48 -26.24
N ALA A 168 -7.01 13.52 -25.69
CA ALA A 168 -7.18 12.11 -26.01
C ALA A 168 -7.00 11.23 -24.77
N CYS A 169 -7.86 10.21 -24.63
CA CYS A 169 -7.71 9.16 -23.64
C CYS A 169 -6.83 8.03 -24.20
N LEU A 170 -5.80 7.66 -23.43
CA LEU A 170 -5.00 6.45 -23.61
C LEU A 170 -5.33 5.47 -22.48
N HIS A 171 -4.89 4.21 -22.58
CA HIS A 171 -5.24 3.13 -21.63
C HIS A 171 -5.08 3.50 -20.13
N GLY A 172 -4.09 4.33 -19.79
CA GLY A 172 -3.87 4.83 -18.42
C GLY A 172 -3.54 6.33 -18.33
N TYR A 173 -3.60 7.08 -19.42
CA TYR A 173 -3.19 8.49 -19.46
C TYR A 173 -4.22 9.35 -20.16
N ILE A 174 -4.24 10.63 -19.82
CA ILE A 174 -4.97 11.65 -20.57
C ILE A 174 -3.94 12.58 -21.21
N LEU A 175 -3.95 12.62 -22.54
CA LEU A 175 -3.20 13.59 -23.31
C LEU A 175 -3.99 14.90 -23.33
N VAL A 176 -3.35 15.98 -22.92
CA VAL A 176 -3.90 17.34 -22.99
C VAL A 176 -2.92 18.20 -23.76
N ALA A 177 -3.36 18.70 -24.92
CA ALA A 177 -2.68 19.73 -25.69
C ALA A 177 -3.30 21.08 -25.37
N SER A 178 -2.50 22.02 -24.88
CA SER A 178 -2.97 23.33 -24.47
C SER A 178 -1.95 24.43 -24.75
N LEU A 179 -2.41 25.66 -24.87
CA LEU A 179 -1.53 26.82 -24.98
C LEU A 179 -0.92 27.11 -23.61
N ASP A 180 0.40 26.98 -23.49
CA ASP A 180 1.10 27.35 -22.26
C ASP A 180 1.15 28.87 -22.12
N SER A 181 0.62 29.36 -21.01
CA SER A 181 0.51 30.80 -20.72
C SER A 181 1.89 31.47 -20.64
N ARG A 182 2.93 30.76 -20.18
CA ARG A 182 4.28 31.31 -20.00
C ARG A 182 5.04 31.41 -21.30
N SER A 183 5.10 30.32 -22.06
CA SER A 183 5.86 30.28 -23.32
C SER A 183 5.07 30.76 -24.53
N LYS A 184 3.75 30.93 -24.41
CA LYS A 184 2.82 31.20 -25.52
C LYS A 184 2.95 30.17 -26.65
N ARG A 185 3.37 28.96 -26.31
CA ARG A 185 3.56 27.83 -27.23
C ARG A 185 2.67 26.68 -26.80
N THR A 186 2.34 25.83 -27.75
CA THR A 186 1.51 24.65 -27.48
C THR A 186 2.32 23.60 -26.73
N ALA A 187 1.86 23.25 -25.52
CA ALA A 187 2.39 22.17 -24.72
C ALA A 187 1.49 20.93 -24.83
N VAL A 188 2.11 19.77 -25.04
CA VAL A 188 1.45 18.47 -25.10
C VAL A 188 1.91 17.67 -23.89
N ASN A 189 0.98 17.42 -22.98
CA ASN A 189 1.25 16.73 -21.72
C ASN A 189 0.44 15.44 -21.65
N LEU A 190 1.07 14.34 -21.22
CA LEU A 190 0.35 13.12 -20.83
C LEU A 190 0.31 13.06 -19.30
N TYR A 191 -0.89 13.03 -18.76
CA TYR A 191 -1.14 12.96 -17.32
C TYR A 191 -1.58 11.56 -16.93
N ASP A 192 -0.92 11.00 -15.91
CA ASP A 192 -1.44 9.86 -15.17
C ASP A 192 -2.23 10.40 -13.97
N LEU A 193 -3.55 10.35 -14.05
CA LEU A 193 -4.41 10.83 -12.96
C LEU A 193 -4.41 9.91 -11.74
N SER A 194 -4.10 8.62 -11.92
CA SER A 194 -4.09 7.63 -10.83
C SER A 194 -2.88 7.86 -9.94
N ASN A 195 -1.71 8.03 -10.56
CA ASN A 195 -0.44 8.27 -9.87
C ASN A 195 -0.12 9.78 -9.70
N LYS A 196 -1.00 10.67 -10.18
CA LYS A 196 -0.93 12.13 -10.05
C LYS A 196 0.39 12.74 -10.55
N PHE A 197 0.91 12.28 -11.70
CA PHE A 197 2.14 12.82 -12.30
C PHE A 197 2.03 13.05 -13.80
N ILE A 198 2.95 13.86 -14.33
CA ILE A 198 3.09 14.13 -15.77
C ILE A 198 4.07 13.10 -16.34
N ALA A 199 3.56 12.15 -17.12
CA ALA A 199 4.34 11.08 -17.73
C ALA A 199 5.18 11.55 -18.92
N PHE A 200 4.69 12.56 -19.64
CA PHE A 200 5.39 13.12 -20.79
C PHE A 200 5.04 14.60 -20.96
N HIS A 201 6.04 15.38 -21.35
CA HIS A 201 5.91 16.80 -21.66
C HIS A 201 6.66 17.10 -22.95
N LEU A 202 5.97 17.73 -23.90
CA LEU A 202 6.53 18.20 -25.16
C LEU A 202 6.05 19.63 -25.44
N LEU A 203 7.01 20.53 -25.69
CA LEU A 203 6.71 21.90 -26.11
C LEU A 203 6.92 22.03 -27.62
N LEU A 204 5.85 22.25 -28.38
CA LEU A 204 5.93 22.40 -29.84
C LEU A 204 6.61 23.72 -30.23
N PRO A 205 7.31 23.80 -31.37
CA PRO A 205 7.92 25.05 -31.86
C PRO A 205 6.93 26.20 -31.96
N ALA A 206 7.42 27.44 -31.92
CA ALA A 206 6.56 28.62 -32.03
C ALA A 206 5.75 28.60 -33.33
N GLY A 207 4.47 28.98 -33.25
CA GLY A 207 3.52 28.92 -34.36
C GLY A 207 2.92 27.54 -34.64
N GLN A 208 3.43 26.47 -34.00
CA GLN A 208 2.85 25.13 -34.14
C GLN A 208 1.78 24.86 -33.07
N GLY A 209 0.66 24.30 -33.52
CA GLY A 209 -0.42 23.79 -32.67
C GLY A 209 -0.70 22.33 -32.94
N VAL A 210 -1.64 21.76 -32.18
CA VAL A 210 -2.15 20.41 -32.43
C VAL A 210 -3.40 20.49 -33.30
N ALA A 211 -3.33 19.92 -34.51
CA ALA A 211 -4.46 19.88 -35.44
C ALA A 211 -5.37 18.68 -35.18
N ARG A 212 -4.81 17.53 -34.80
CA ARG A 212 -5.57 16.32 -34.45
C ARG A 212 -4.76 15.39 -33.56
N VAL A 213 -5.49 14.67 -32.70
CA VAL A 213 -4.95 13.57 -31.90
C VAL A 213 -5.80 12.33 -32.16
N CYS A 214 -5.15 11.20 -32.39
CA CYS A 214 -5.78 9.90 -32.44
C CYS A 214 -5.07 8.99 -31.44
N ALA A 215 -5.82 8.31 -30.59
CA ALA A 215 -5.28 7.32 -29.66
C ALA A 215 -5.88 5.96 -29.99
N ASP A 216 -5.01 4.94 -30.08
CA ASP A 216 -5.41 3.55 -30.22
C ASP A 216 -4.58 2.70 -29.26
N GLY A 217 -5.26 2.14 -28.25
CA GLY A 217 -4.61 1.42 -27.15
C GLY A 217 -3.57 2.27 -26.42
N ASP A 218 -2.30 1.87 -26.58
CA ASP A 218 -1.13 2.45 -25.89
C ASP A 218 -0.32 3.38 -26.80
N VAL A 219 -0.82 3.66 -28.01
CA VAL A 219 -0.17 4.54 -29.00
C VAL A 219 -1.05 5.75 -29.25
N ALA A 220 -0.43 6.94 -29.18
CA ALA A 220 -1.05 8.18 -29.64
C ALA A 220 -0.33 8.71 -30.88
N TYR A 221 -1.11 9.18 -31.85
CA TYR A 221 -0.67 9.86 -33.04
C TYR A 221 -1.10 11.32 -32.97
N LEU A 222 -0.13 12.22 -33.12
CA LEU A 222 -0.33 13.66 -33.09
C LEU A 222 -0.05 14.23 -34.49
N VAL A 223 -0.99 15.00 -35.01
CA VAL A 223 -0.82 15.79 -36.23
C VAL A 223 -0.73 17.25 -35.82
N THR A 224 0.36 17.92 -36.16
CA THR A 224 0.51 19.37 -35.90
C THR A 224 -0.11 20.21 -37.01
N THR A 225 -0.31 21.49 -36.76
CA THR A 225 -0.77 22.46 -37.76
C THR A 225 0.18 22.62 -38.95
N HIS A 226 1.47 22.30 -38.78
CA HIS A 226 2.47 22.30 -39.84
C HIS A 226 2.64 20.94 -40.52
N GLN A 227 1.64 20.05 -40.41
CA GLN A 227 1.63 18.72 -41.04
C GLN A 227 2.77 17.80 -40.57
N SER A 228 3.38 18.06 -39.40
CA SER A 228 4.29 17.09 -38.80
C SER A 228 3.51 16.02 -38.06
N PHE A 229 3.97 14.77 -38.17
CA PHE A 229 3.33 13.60 -37.59
C PHE A 229 4.22 13.02 -36.49
N LEU A 230 3.68 12.95 -35.26
CA LEU A 230 4.38 12.40 -34.11
C LEU A 230 3.67 11.13 -33.64
N ARG A 231 4.45 10.08 -33.38
CA ARG A 231 3.97 8.86 -32.74
C ARG A 231 4.52 8.80 -31.32
N LEU A 232 3.61 8.75 -30.35
CA LEU A 232 3.92 8.51 -28.95
C LEU A 232 3.56 7.06 -28.63
N SER A 233 4.50 6.31 -28.10
CA SER A 233 4.29 4.95 -27.64
C SER A 233 4.72 4.82 -26.19
N GLU A 234 3.93 4.09 -25.41
CA GLU A 234 4.29 3.76 -24.04
C GLU A 234 5.58 2.91 -24.00
N LYS A 235 6.47 3.23 -23.05
CA LYS A 235 7.66 2.42 -22.78
C LYS A 235 7.28 1.19 -21.96
N ASP A 236 8.05 0.13 -22.07
CA ASP A 236 7.91 -1.04 -21.21
C ASP A 236 8.19 -0.68 -19.74
N MET A 237 7.65 -1.49 -18.82
CA MET A 237 7.75 -1.20 -17.38
C MET A 237 9.19 -1.21 -16.86
N ALA A 238 10.07 -2.06 -17.39
CA ALA A 238 11.46 -2.09 -16.98
C ALA A 238 12.17 -0.78 -17.36
N SER A 239 11.98 -0.29 -18.58
CA SER A 239 12.50 1.01 -19.02
C SER A 239 11.93 2.18 -18.22
N LYS A 240 10.64 2.15 -17.84
CA LYS A 240 10.04 3.19 -16.99
C LYS A 240 10.68 3.21 -15.60
N LEU A 241 10.81 2.05 -14.97
CA LEU A 241 11.43 1.94 -13.65
C LEU A 241 12.89 2.41 -13.68
N ASP A 242 13.66 1.99 -14.68
CA ASP A 242 15.05 2.47 -14.87
C ASP A 242 15.13 4.00 -15.03
N LEU A 243 14.23 4.61 -15.80
CA LEU A 243 14.15 6.08 -15.92
C LEU A 243 13.80 6.76 -14.58
N LEU A 244 12.88 6.18 -13.81
CA LEU A 244 12.50 6.70 -12.49
C LEU A 244 13.65 6.58 -11.50
N PHE A 245 14.39 5.47 -11.48
CA PHE A 245 15.56 5.28 -10.63
C PHE A 245 16.68 6.25 -10.99
N ARG A 246 16.95 6.46 -12.28
CA ARG A 246 17.95 7.46 -12.72
C ARG A 246 17.59 8.89 -12.32
N LYS A 247 16.29 9.20 -12.23
CA LYS A 247 15.78 10.50 -11.76
C LYS A 247 15.56 10.56 -10.24
N ASN A 248 15.86 9.49 -9.51
CA ASN A 248 15.61 9.34 -8.06
C ASN A 248 14.13 9.52 -7.66
N LEU A 249 13.19 9.21 -8.55
CA LEU A 249 11.73 9.33 -8.34
C LEU A 249 11.13 8.02 -7.79
N TYR A 250 11.63 7.57 -6.65
CA TYR A 250 11.22 6.30 -6.04
C TYR A 250 9.75 6.23 -5.60
N PRO A 251 9.12 7.27 -5.02
CA PRO A 251 7.70 7.19 -4.63
C PRO A 251 6.76 6.87 -5.80
N ILE A 252 7.04 7.45 -6.98
CA ILE A 252 6.29 7.17 -8.21
C ILE A 252 6.60 5.76 -8.72
N ALA A 253 7.85 5.29 -8.61
CA ALA A 253 8.20 3.92 -8.98
C ALA A 253 7.45 2.88 -8.14
N ILE A 254 7.30 3.15 -6.83
CA ILE A 254 6.53 2.30 -5.90
C ILE A 254 5.05 2.31 -6.28
N SER A 255 4.44 3.48 -6.48
CA SER A 255 3.02 3.58 -6.85
C SER A 255 2.73 2.89 -8.19
N LEU A 256 3.64 3.06 -9.16
CA LEU A 256 3.56 2.40 -10.46
C LEU A 256 3.66 0.87 -10.33
N ALA A 257 4.58 0.37 -9.50
CA ALA A 257 4.75 -1.07 -9.26
C ALA A 257 3.52 -1.70 -8.59
N TYR A 258 2.90 -1.02 -7.61
CA TYR A 258 1.63 -1.46 -7.03
C TYR A 258 0.49 -1.43 -8.05
N SER A 259 0.36 -0.36 -8.83
CA SER A 259 -0.71 -0.24 -9.83
C SER A 259 -0.62 -1.30 -10.94
N SER A 260 0.59 -1.76 -11.25
CA SER A 260 0.85 -2.79 -12.26
C SER A 260 0.87 -4.20 -11.70
N SER A 261 0.56 -4.39 -10.40
CA SER A 261 0.57 -5.68 -9.70
C SER A 261 1.89 -6.45 -9.84
N TYR A 262 3.03 -5.76 -9.66
CA TYR A 262 4.36 -6.39 -9.66
C TYR A 262 4.52 -7.41 -8.52
N GLU A 263 5.46 -8.33 -8.70
CA GLU A 263 5.86 -9.27 -7.65
C GLU A 263 6.30 -8.51 -6.39
N VAL A 264 5.83 -8.96 -5.22
CA VAL A 264 6.13 -8.31 -3.94
C VAL A 264 7.64 -8.20 -3.72
N GLY A 265 8.44 -9.22 -4.08
CA GLY A 265 9.90 -9.17 -4.00
C GLY A 265 10.51 -8.03 -4.81
N ALA A 266 10.06 -7.81 -6.04
CA ALA A 266 10.52 -6.70 -6.87
C ALA A 266 10.13 -5.34 -6.28
N ILE A 267 8.95 -5.23 -5.65
CA ILE A 267 8.55 -4.00 -4.92
C ILE A 267 9.47 -3.77 -3.72
N MET A 268 9.82 -4.82 -2.97
CA MET A 268 10.77 -4.70 -1.84
C MET A 268 12.16 -4.27 -2.29
N ASP A 269 12.61 -4.69 -3.47
CA ASP A 269 13.85 -4.19 -4.07
C ASP A 269 13.78 -2.68 -4.37
N ILE A 270 12.62 -2.15 -4.77
CA ILE A 270 12.41 -0.71 -4.96
C ILE A 270 12.55 0.03 -3.62
N TYR A 271 11.93 -0.48 -2.55
CA TYR A 271 12.09 0.08 -1.20
C TYR A 271 13.54 0.05 -0.73
N ARG A 272 14.27 -1.05 -0.99
CA ARG A 272 15.70 -1.16 -0.70
C ARG A 272 16.51 -0.10 -1.45
N MET A 273 16.30 0.03 -2.76
CA MET A 273 16.99 1.05 -3.57
C MET A 273 16.65 2.48 -3.11
N TYR A 274 15.40 2.73 -2.71
CA TYR A 274 14.98 4.02 -2.19
C TYR A 274 15.67 4.35 -0.86
N GLY A 275 15.69 3.40 0.08
CA GLY A 275 16.43 3.50 1.33
C GLY A 275 17.92 3.74 1.08
N ASP A 276 18.53 3.05 0.12
CA ASP A 276 19.96 3.20 -0.21
C ASP A 276 20.29 4.60 -0.73
N HIS A 277 19.42 5.16 -1.57
CA HIS A 277 19.55 6.51 -2.07
C HIS A 277 19.42 7.54 -0.94
N LEU A 278 18.40 7.42 -0.08
CA LEU A 278 18.20 8.31 1.08
C LEU A 278 19.37 8.23 2.07
N TYR A 279 19.89 7.02 2.31
CA TYR A 279 21.07 6.81 3.13
C TYR A 279 22.28 7.54 2.57
N LYS A 280 22.53 7.47 1.26
CA LYS A 280 23.64 8.21 0.61
C LYS A 280 23.44 9.72 0.67
N LYS A 281 22.19 10.19 0.63
CA LYS A 281 21.83 11.61 0.76
C LYS A 281 22.04 12.15 2.18
N GLY A 282 22.12 11.28 3.19
CA GLY A 282 22.26 11.65 4.59
C GLY A 282 20.93 11.71 5.36
N ASP A 283 19.82 11.37 4.72
CA ASP A 283 18.49 11.33 5.34
C ASP A 283 18.25 9.93 5.91
N TYR A 284 18.77 9.70 7.11
CA TYR A 284 18.82 8.37 7.73
C TYR A 284 17.48 7.94 8.32
N ASP A 285 16.65 8.88 8.76
CA ASP A 285 15.36 8.60 9.37
C ASP A 285 14.38 8.15 8.29
N ALA A 286 14.29 8.91 7.19
CA ALA A 286 13.46 8.52 6.05
C ALA A 286 13.98 7.21 5.41
N ALA A 287 15.30 7.03 5.30
CA ALA A 287 15.88 5.78 4.82
C ALA A 287 15.44 4.59 5.69
N MET A 288 15.43 4.76 7.01
CA MET A 288 15.04 3.70 7.94
C MET A 288 13.58 3.30 7.78
N GLN A 289 12.68 4.27 7.61
CA GLN A 289 11.27 3.98 7.33
C GLN A 289 11.11 3.10 6.09
N GLN A 290 11.89 3.34 5.03
CA GLN A 290 11.86 2.50 3.82
C GLN A 290 12.38 1.08 4.09
N TYR A 291 13.47 0.94 4.84
CA TYR A 291 14.00 -0.38 5.22
C TYR A 291 13.03 -1.18 6.07
N CYS A 292 12.26 -0.52 6.93
CA CYS A 292 11.23 -1.16 7.74
C CYS A 292 10.13 -1.84 6.90
N HIS A 293 9.84 -1.33 5.70
CA HIS A 293 8.89 -1.98 4.78
C HIS A 293 9.45 -3.28 4.18
N THR A 294 10.77 -3.47 4.18
CA THR A 294 11.45 -4.65 3.58
C THR A 294 11.64 -5.81 4.55
N VAL A 295 11.14 -5.69 5.79
CA VAL A 295 11.23 -6.74 6.81
C VAL A 295 10.59 -8.04 6.30
N GLY A 296 11.31 -9.16 6.48
CA GLY A 296 10.89 -10.49 6.02
C GLY A 296 11.31 -10.83 4.59
N TYR A 297 11.76 -9.84 3.79
CA TYR A 297 12.28 -10.04 2.43
C TYR A 297 13.78 -9.77 2.33
N LEU A 298 14.26 -8.71 2.97
CA LEU A 298 15.66 -8.34 2.98
C LEU A 298 16.39 -8.91 4.20
N GLU A 299 17.64 -9.33 4.02
CA GLU A 299 18.47 -9.83 5.11
C GLU A 299 18.75 -8.72 6.14
N PRO A 300 18.41 -8.89 7.44
CA PRO A 300 18.62 -7.86 8.46
C PRO A 300 20.08 -7.41 8.60
N SER A 301 21.04 -8.32 8.38
CA SER A 301 22.48 -8.04 8.43
C SER A 301 22.89 -6.87 7.53
N TYR A 302 22.25 -6.72 6.36
CA TYR A 302 22.52 -5.64 5.41
C TYR A 302 22.26 -4.26 6.02
N ILE A 303 21.12 -4.12 6.71
CA ILE A 303 20.69 -2.85 7.32
C ILE A 303 21.47 -2.62 8.61
N ILE A 304 21.59 -3.65 9.46
CA ILE A 304 22.27 -3.57 10.76
C ILE A 304 23.72 -3.09 10.59
N ARG A 305 24.47 -3.64 9.62
CA ARG A 305 25.87 -3.23 9.38
C ARG A 305 25.99 -1.74 9.02
N ARG A 306 24.98 -1.15 8.37
CA ARG A 306 24.99 0.26 7.97
C ARG A 306 24.61 1.21 9.09
N PHE A 307 23.77 0.77 10.03
CA PHE A 307 23.26 1.60 11.12
C PHE A 307 23.88 1.29 12.50
N LEU A 308 24.98 0.54 12.56
CA LEU A 308 25.66 0.16 13.81
C LEU A 308 26.39 1.34 14.50
N ASP A 309 26.51 2.49 13.83
CA ASP A 309 27.12 3.70 14.39
C ASP A 309 26.34 4.21 15.62
N ALA A 310 27.06 4.63 16.66
CA ALA A 310 26.51 5.15 17.90
C ALA A 310 25.60 6.37 17.70
N GLN A 311 25.82 7.16 16.64
CA GLN A 311 24.96 8.31 16.33
C GLN A 311 23.55 7.92 15.84
N ARG A 312 23.34 6.67 15.43
CA ARG A 312 22.14 6.22 14.70
C ARG A 312 21.41 5.07 15.40
N ILE A 313 21.72 4.89 16.67
CA ILE A 313 21.20 3.80 17.47
C ILE A 313 19.67 3.86 17.58
N THR A 314 19.06 5.04 17.53
CA THR A 314 17.59 5.24 17.50
C THR A 314 16.97 4.59 16.27
N ASN A 315 17.54 4.83 15.09
CA ASN A 315 17.05 4.30 13.83
C ASN A 315 17.23 2.78 13.78
N LEU A 316 18.38 2.29 14.26
CA LEU A 316 18.61 0.85 14.39
C LEU A 316 17.61 0.19 15.36
N THR A 317 17.26 0.89 16.46
CA THR A 317 16.28 0.41 17.43
C THR A 317 14.91 0.25 16.78
N GLU A 318 14.42 1.25 16.03
CA GLU A 318 13.14 1.18 15.33
C GLU A 318 13.07 -0.02 14.37
N TYR A 319 14.15 -0.28 13.64
CA TYR A 319 14.21 -1.43 12.73
C TYR A 319 14.18 -2.76 13.47
N LEU A 320 14.95 -2.88 14.56
CA LEU A 320 15.01 -4.10 15.37
C LEU A 320 13.69 -4.36 16.11
N GLU A 321 12.98 -3.32 16.55
CA GLU A 321 11.62 -3.40 17.10
C GLU A 321 10.67 -4.00 16.06
N LYS A 322 10.59 -3.43 14.85
CA LYS A 322 9.73 -3.99 13.78
C LYS A 322 10.13 -5.40 13.36
N LEU A 323 11.43 -5.71 13.35
CA LEU A 323 11.92 -7.06 13.07
C LEU A 323 11.47 -8.07 14.13
N HIS A 324 11.46 -7.65 15.40
CA HIS A 324 11.00 -8.46 16.53
C HIS A 324 9.49 -8.67 16.51
N ASP A 325 8.72 -7.60 16.31
CA ASP A 325 7.26 -7.63 16.21
C ASP A 325 6.79 -8.48 15.03
N GLY A 326 7.53 -8.45 13.92
CA GLY A 326 7.29 -9.28 12.74
C GLY A 326 7.68 -10.76 12.93
N GLY A 327 8.27 -11.15 14.06
CA GLY A 327 8.68 -12.54 14.32
C GLY A 327 9.87 -13.03 13.48
N HIS A 328 10.55 -12.12 12.78
CA HIS A 328 11.72 -12.42 11.94
C HIS A 328 13.06 -12.24 12.67
N ALA A 329 13.02 -11.84 13.95
CA ALA A 329 14.21 -11.64 14.77
C ALA A 329 14.84 -12.97 15.24
N THR A 330 16.16 -13.07 15.12
CA THR A 330 16.97 -14.13 15.72
C THR A 330 17.40 -13.75 17.14
N ALA A 331 17.97 -14.71 17.87
CA ALA A 331 18.48 -14.49 19.22
C ALA A 331 19.59 -13.41 19.29
N ASP A 332 20.36 -13.23 18.20
CA ASP A 332 21.36 -12.19 18.09
C ASP A 332 20.73 -10.81 17.87
N HIS A 333 19.66 -10.73 17.06
CA HIS A 333 18.94 -9.49 16.81
C HIS A 333 18.24 -8.96 18.06
N THR A 334 17.63 -9.86 18.85
CA THR A 334 17.02 -9.50 20.14
C THR A 334 18.05 -9.07 21.18
N THR A 335 19.22 -9.70 21.20
CA THR A 335 20.33 -9.27 22.06
C THR A 335 20.88 -7.91 21.63
N LEU A 336 20.96 -7.63 20.33
CA LEU A 336 21.35 -6.32 19.82
C LEU A 336 20.32 -5.24 20.18
N LEU A 337 19.03 -5.54 20.09
CA LEU A 337 17.96 -4.64 20.53
C LEU A 337 18.08 -4.29 22.02
N LEU A 338 18.37 -5.29 22.86
CA LEU A 338 18.61 -5.10 24.29
C LEU A 338 19.79 -4.15 24.54
N ASN A 339 20.91 -4.35 23.82
CA ASN A 339 22.06 -3.45 23.87
C ASN A 339 21.70 -2.02 23.43
N CYS A 340 20.77 -1.86 22.50
CA CYS A 340 20.29 -0.55 22.08
C CYS A 340 19.46 0.13 23.17
N TYR A 341 18.53 -0.58 23.81
CA TYR A 341 17.73 -0.04 24.92
C TYR A 341 18.58 0.40 26.10
N THR A 342 19.59 -0.40 26.50
CA THR A 342 20.46 -0.02 27.63
C THR A 342 21.26 1.25 27.34
N LYS A 343 21.74 1.42 26.10
CA LYS A 343 22.47 2.61 25.66
C LYS A 343 21.59 3.85 25.55
N LEU A 344 20.35 3.70 25.08
CA LEU A 344 19.38 4.80 24.96
C LEU A 344 18.71 5.15 26.30
N LYS A 345 18.87 4.31 27.33
CA LYS A 345 18.23 4.45 28.65
C LYS A 345 16.69 4.41 28.60
N GLU A 346 16.16 3.65 27.65
CA GLU A 346 14.72 3.40 27.48
C GLU A 346 14.23 2.34 28.47
N VAL A 347 14.08 2.73 29.75
CA VAL A 347 13.77 1.79 30.85
C VAL A 347 12.38 1.15 30.68
N GLU A 348 11.38 1.91 30.26
CA GLU A 348 10.00 1.39 30.12
C GLU A 348 9.89 0.34 29.00
N LYS A 349 10.55 0.59 27.86
CA LYS A 349 10.59 -0.37 26.75
C LYS A 349 11.34 -1.64 27.15
N LEU A 350 12.42 -1.49 27.91
CA LEU A 350 13.19 -2.60 28.45
C LEU A 350 12.36 -3.45 29.43
N ASP A 351 11.63 -2.81 30.35
CA ASP A 351 10.71 -3.48 31.28
C ASP A 351 9.64 -4.27 30.53
N ASN A 352 9.00 -3.63 29.55
CA ASN A 352 7.97 -4.27 28.73
C ASN A 352 8.55 -5.43 27.93
N PHE A 353 9.76 -5.30 27.38
CA PHE A 353 10.43 -6.38 26.65
C PHE A 353 10.67 -7.60 27.55
N ILE A 354 11.20 -7.40 28.76
CA ILE A 354 11.47 -8.48 29.71
C ILE A 354 10.17 -9.13 30.19
N ARG A 355 9.13 -8.34 30.49
CA ARG A 355 7.82 -8.85 30.93
C ARG A 355 7.04 -9.55 29.82
N SER A 356 7.13 -9.10 28.57
CA SER A 356 6.39 -9.67 27.44
C SER A 356 6.85 -11.08 27.03
N ASN A 357 7.95 -11.58 27.60
CA ASN A 357 8.41 -12.95 27.44
C ASN A 357 7.85 -13.90 28.52
N GLU A 358 6.84 -13.47 29.28
CA GLU A 358 6.08 -14.31 30.20
C GLU A 358 5.27 -15.35 29.38
N PRO A 359 5.35 -16.65 29.70
CA PRO A 359 4.50 -17.63 29.05
C PRO A 359 3.03 -17.31 29.36
N LEU A 360 2.24 -17.02 28.32
CA LEU A 360 0.78 -17.05 28.40
C LEU A 360 0.37 -18.34 29.12
N ALA A 361 -0.26 -18.19 30.28
CA ALA A 361 -0.79 -19.31 31.04
C ALA A 361 -1.65 -20.21 30.14
N PRO A 362 -1.58 -21.55 30.30
CA PRO A 362 -2.34 -22.46 29.45
C PRO A 362 -3.86 -22.15 29.57
N PRO A 363 -4.62 -22.22 28.46
CA PRO A 363 -6.05 -21.96 28.47
C PRO A 363 -6.75 -23.14 29.15
N GLY A 364 -6.94 -23.04 30.47
CA GLY A 364 -7.42 -24.17 31.26
C GLY A 364 -7.68 -23.83 32.72
N ALA A 365 -8.32 -22.70 33.00
CA ALA A 365 -8.96 -22.47 34.30
C ALA A 365 -10.31 -21.76 34.11
N PRO A 366 -11.42 -22.33 34.61
CA PRO A 366 -12.74 -21.78 34.41
C PRO A 366 -13.00 -20.67 35.45
N GLY A 367 -13.28 -19.45 34.98
CA GLY A 367 -13.93 -18.45 35.82
C GLY A 367 -13.44 -17.03 35.66
N ALA A 368 -13.87 -16.35 34.59
CA ALA A 368 -14.29 -14.95 34.66
C ALA A 368 -14.98 -14.52 33.35
N ARG A 369 -16.31 -14.58 33.40
CA ARG A 369 -17.34 -13.78 32.72
C ARG A 369 -17.06 -13.23 31.31
N ALA A 370 -17.88 -13.73 30.40
CA ALA A 370 -18.30 -13.14 29.14
C ALA A 370 -18.49 -11.61 29.18
N VAL A 371 -17.98 -10.95 28.14
CA VAL A 371 -18.74 -9.92 27.42
C VAL A 371 -18.70 -10.29 25.94
N LEU A 372 -19.86 -10.70 25.44
CA LEU A 372 -20.15 -10.82 24.03
C LEU A 372 -20.40 -9.42 23.47
N SER A 373 -19.80 -9.11 22.34
CA SER A 373 -20.52 -8.40 21.27
C SER A 373 -20.06 -8.91 19.92
N SER A 374 -21.01 -9.56 19.25
CA SER A 374 -21.10 -9.86 17.81
C SER A 374 -20.54 -8.74 16.92
N SER A 375 -20.01 -8.98 15.72
CA SER A 375 -20.74 -9.57 14.59
C SER A 375 -19.82 -9.96 13.42
N SER A 376 -20.10 -11.15 12.86
CA SER A 376 -20.09 -11.56 11.44
C SER A 376 -18.94 -11.17 10.48
N LEU A 377 -18.25 -12.19 9.93
CA LEU A 377 -18.43 -12.64 8.53
C LEU A 377 -17.72 -13.98 8.30
N GLY A 378 -18.46 -14.96 7.78
CA GLY A 378 -18.02 -16.35 7.63
C GLY A 378 -17.38 -16.67 6.29
N ILE A 379 -16.45 -17.63 6.29
CA ILE A 379 -16.06 -18.43 5.11
C ILE A 379 -15.90 -19.90 5.55
N ASN A 380 -16.51 -20.77 4.75
CA ASN A 380 -16.80 -22.18 4.97
C ASN A 380 -15.56 -23.08 5.22
N THR A 381 -15.58 -23.86 6.30
CA THR A 381 -14.55 -24.86 6.65
C THR A 381 -15.09 -26.29 6.53
N ALA A 382 -15.32 -26.75 5.30
CA ALA A 382 -15.63 -28.16 5.02
C ALA A 382 -14.39 -28.98 4.57
N GLU A 383 -13.34 -28.34 4.04
CA GLU A 383 -12.13 -29.01 3.58
C GLU A 383 -11.03 -29.14 4.66
N ALA A 384 -10.97 -28.21 5.61
CA ALA A 384 -10.01 -28.25 6.72
C ALA A 384 -10.26 -29.44 7.67
N ARG A 385 -11.52 -29.88 7.79
CA ARG A 385 -11.91 -31.00 8.66
C ARG A 385 -11.54 -32.37 8.09
N ARG A 386 -11.45 -32.51 6.76
CA ARG A 386 -11.09 -33.78 6.10
C ARG A 386 -9.59 -34.08 6.11
N ARG A 387 -8.73 -33.06 6.22
CA ARG A 387 -7.27 -33.26 6.33
C ARG A 387 -6.81 -33.70 7.72
N ARG A 388 -7.50 -33.27 8.79
CA ARG A 388 -7.17 -33.70 10.16
C ARG A 388 -7.44 -35.18 10.42
N LEU A 389 -8.59 -35.69 9.95
CA LEU A 389 -8.98 -37.09 10.17
C LEU A 389 -8.13 -38.11 9.39
N ARG A 390 -7.34 -37.67 8.39
CA ARG A 390 -6.44 -38.56 7.63
C ARG A 390 -5.04 -38.65 8.25
N ALA A 391 -4.64 -37.67 9.06
CA ALA A 391 -3.34 -37.68 9.74
C ALA A 391 -3.36 -38.47 11.06
N GLU A 392 -4.54 -38.66 11.66
CA GLU A 392 -4.71 -39.41 12.93
C GLU A 392 -4.77 -40.93 12.74
N ALA A 393 -4.78 -41.43 11.50
CA ALA A 393 -4.95 -42.86 11.20
C ALA A 393 -3.64 -43.66 10.96
N GLU A 394 -2.46 -43.02 10.91
CA GLU A 394 -1.20 -43.69 10.51
C GLU A 394 -0.06 -43.66 11.56
N GLY A 395 -0.36 -43.41 12.84
CA GLY A 395 0.64 -43.30 13.90
C GLY A 395 0.46 -44.26 15.08
N GLY A 396 0.30 -45.56 14.85
CA GLY A 396 0.19 -46.57 15.90
C GLY A 396 1.36 -47.57 15.89
N GLY A 397 2.29 -47.44 16.84
CA GLY A 397 3.38 -48.39 17.05
C GLY A 397 3.89 -48.35 18.49
N ALA A 398 3.74 -49.46 19.20
CA ALA A 398 3.98 -49.62 20.63
C ALA A 398 5.47 -49.57 21.04
N GLY A 399 5.74 -48.97 22.20
CA GLY A 399 7.02 -49.03 22.90
C GLY A 399 6.81 -48.81 24.40
N THR A 400 7.04 -49.87 25.18
CA THR A 400 6.92 -49.94 26.63
C THR A 400 8.02 -49.15 27.35
N GLY A 401 7.69 -48.51 28.47
CA GLY A 401 8.63 -48.34 29.58
C GLY A 401 8.91 -46.90 30.03
N ASN A 402 8.57 -46.66 31.29
CA ASN A 402 9.00 -45.59 32.19
C ASN A 402 8.29 -44.24 32.03
N GLY A 403 7.39 -44.00 32.99
CA GLY A 403 6.81 -42.70 33.26
C GLY A 403 7.75 -41.80 34.06
N TRP A 404 7.26 -40.57 34.25
CA TRP A 404 7.86 -39.43 34.94
C TRP A 404 8.95 -38.72 34.13
N ASP A 405 8.56 -37.86 33.18
CA ASP A 405 9.33 -36.67 32.74
C ASP A 405 8.51 -35.78 31.77
N GLU A 406 7.22 -35.54 32.04
CA GLU A 406 6.35 -34.66 31.20
C GLU A 406 6.04 -33.29 31.83
N ALA A 407 6.83 -32.82 32.79
CA ALA A 407 6.68 -31.50 33.39
C ALA A 407 7.99 -30.70 33.37
N GLU A 408 8.20 -29.94 32.29
CA GLU A 408 9.00 -28.69 32.17
C GLU A 408 9.71 -28.60 30.80
N GLN A 409 8.95 -28.57 29.71
CA GLN A 409 9.43 -27.91 28.49
C GLN A 409 9.07 -26.42 28.56
N LYS A 410 9.79 -25.68 29.42
CA LYS A 410 9.80 -24.21 29.34
C LYS A 410 10.26 -23.84 27.92
N GLN A 411 9.45 -23.10 27.18
CA GLN A 411 9.81 -22.61 25.85
C GLN A 411 11.16 -21.91 25.91
N LYS A 412 12.07 -22.32 25.02
CA LYS A 412 13.40 -21.72 24.91
C LYS A 412 13.23 -20.23 24.59
N PRO A 413 13.82 -19.32 25.38
CA PRO A 413 13.67 -17.88 25.18
C PRO A 413 14.13 -17.46 23.78
N LYS A 414 13.47 -16.44 23.22
CA LYS A 414 13.75 -15.88 21.89
C LYS A 414 15.08 -15.10 21.81
N PHE A 415 15.90 -15.14 22.86
CA PHE A 415 17.20 -14.47 22.94
C PHE A 415 18.19 -15.27 23.79
N HIS A 416 19.48 -14.97 23.64
CA HIS A 416 20.53 -15.58 24.45
C HIS A 416 20.51 -14.98 25.88
N VAL A 417 19.87 -15.70 26.81
CA VAL A 417 19.67 -15.27 28.21
C VAL A 417 20.98 -14.86 28.88
N GLU A 418 22.02 -15.67 28.76
CA GLU A 418 23.34 -15.38 29.31
C GLU A 418 23.91 -14.05 28.79
N THR A 419 23.86 -13.83 27.48
CA THR A 419 24.35 -12.59 26.88
C THR A 419 23.51 -11.39 27.33
N ALA A 420 22.19 -11.56 27.44
CA ALA A 420 21.30 -10.53 27.94
C ALA A 420 21.59 -10.16 29.40
N ILE A 421 21.79 -11.13 30.29
CA ILE A 421 22.17 -10.89 31.69
C ILE A 421 23.50 -10.13 31.76
N ARG A 422 24.49 -10.55 30.98
CA ARG A 422 25.80 -9.90 30.91
C ARG A 422 25.70 -8.43 30.49
N VAL A 423 24.90 -8.14 29.46
CA VAL A 423 24.67 -6.78 28.93
C VAL A 423 23.94 -5.90 29.95
N LEU A 424 22.89 -6.43 30.58
CA LEU A 424 22.13 -5.70 31.59
C LEU A 424 22.99 -5.38 32.81
N SER A 425 23.80 -6.34 33.25
CA SER A 425 24.70 -6.17 34.38
C SER A 425 25.80 -5.14 34.10
N SER A 426 26.46 -5.20 32.93
CA SER A 426 27.51 -4.24 32.56
C SER A 426 26.98 -2.82 32.32
N SER A 427 25.70 -2.69 31.98
CA SER A 427 25.03 -1.41 31.75
C SER A 427 24.40 -0.82 33.02
N GLY A 428 24.56 -1.47 34.18
CA GLY A 428 24.05 -0.99 35.48
C GLY A 428 22.60 -1.36 35.81
N TYR A 429 21.91 -2.13 34.94
CA TYR A 429 20.54 -2.60 35.16
C TYR A 429 20.50 -3.90 35.98
N HIS A 430 21.10 -3.87 37.17
CA HIS A 430 21.27 -5.06 38.00
C HIS A 430 19.95 -5.72 38.42
N LYS A 431 18.90 -4.93 38.69
CA LYS A 431 17.58 -5.47 39.07
C LYS A 431 16.98 -6.34 37.96
N HIS A 432 17.02 -5.85 36.72
CA HIS A 432 16.56 -6.58 35.54
C HIS A 432 17.41 -7.81 35.24
N ALA A 433 18.74 -7.69 35.38
CA ALA A 433 19.66 -8.81 35.23
C ALA A 433 19.37 -9.94 36.23
N LEU A 434 19.05 -9.60 37.49
CA LEU A 434 18.72 -10.56 38.55
C LEU A 434 17.36 -11.22 38.32
N GLN A 435 16.35 -10.44 37.94
CA GLN A 435 15.03 -10.97 37.59
C GLN A 435 15.16 -12.01 36.48
N LEU A 436 15.86 -11.66 35.40
CA LEU A 436 16.06 -12.54 34.26
C LEU A 436 16.86 -13.81 34.63
N ALA A 437 17.91 -13.67 35.44
CA ALA A 437 18.71 -14.80 35.92
C ALA A 437 17.88 -15.76 36.80
N GLN A 438 17.00 -15.22 37.65
CA GLN A 438 16.14 -16.01 38.53
C GLN A 438 15.03 -16.74 37.74
N GLU A 439 14.38 -16.08 36.79
CA GLU A 439 13.31 -16.65 35.95
C GLU A 439 13.79 -17.83 35.10
N HIS A 440 15.01 -17.71 34.56
CA HIS A 440 15.64 -18.73 33.70
C HIS A 440 16.53 -19.73 34.44
N ARG A 441 16.61 -19.67 35.79
CA ARG A 441 17.44 -20.54 36.63
C ARG A 441 18.94 -20.49 36.29
N GLU A 442 19.43 -19.34 35.83
CA GLU A 442 20.86 -19.08 35.57
C GLU A 442 21.58 -18.75 36.89
N HIS A 443 21.80 -19.77 37.72
CA HIS A 443 22.33 -19.63 39.09
C HIS A 443 23.74 -19.02 39.14
N GLU A 444 24.61 -19.39 38.21
CA GLU A 444 25.98 -18.85 38.14
C GLU A 444 25.96 -17.34 37.90
N TRP A 445 25.17 -16.90 36.92
CA TRP A 445 25.02 -15.50 36.58
C TRP A 445 24.32 -14.70 37.68
N TYR A 446 23.30 -15.26 38.35
CA TYR A 446 22.67 -14.60 39.50
C TYR A 446 23.69 -14.28 40.61
N LEU A 447 24.46 -15.29 41.02
CA LEU A 447 25.48 -15.13 42.06
C LEU A 447 26.59 -14.16 41.63
N ARG A 448 27.00 -14.24 40.36
CA ARG A 448 27.98 -13.33 39.80
C ARG A 448 27.50 -11.88 39.82
N VAL A 449 26.27 -11.62 39.37
CA VAL A 449 25.67 -10.27 39.42
C VAL A 449 25.56 -9.78 40.87
N GLN A 450 25.22 -10.64 41.81
CA GLN A 450 25.11 -10.23 43.23
C GLN A 450 26.45 -9.90 43.89
N LEU A 451 27.54 -10.55 43.45
CA LEU A 451 28.87 -10.42 44.03
C LEU A 451 29.78 -9.41 43.31
N GLU A 452 29.53 -9.11 42.04
CA GLU A 452 30.34 -8.17 41.22
C GLU A 452 29.78 -6.73 41.20
N ARG A 453 28.71 -6.45 41.95
CA ARG A 453 28.13 -5.10 42.08
C ARG A 453 29.02 -4.16 42.89
N VAL A 454 28.82 -2.86 42.69
CA VAL A 454 29.49 -1.80 43.48
C VAL A 454 29.24 -1.98 44.98
N GLU A 455 28.03 -2.41 45.34
CA GLU A 455 27.66 -2.87 46.69
C GLU A 455 27.17 -4.32 46.59
N PRO A 456 28.01 -5.31 46.94
CA PRO A 456 27.64 -6.72 46.89
C PRO A 456 26.65 -7.08 47.99
N ASP A 457 25.59 -7.81 47.62
CA ASP A 457 24.61 -8.34 48.58
C ASP A 457 24.93 -9.81 48.88
N TYR A 458 25.80 -10.00 49.87
CA TYR A 458 26.25 -11.32 50.31
C TYR A 458 25.12 -12.15 50.95
N GLN A 459 24.12 -11.50 51.56
CA GLN A 459 23.00 -12.17 52.22
C GLN A 459 22.05 -12.76 51.18
N ALA A 460 21.67 -11.99 50.16
CA ALA A 460 20.85 -12.49 49.05
C ALA A 460 21.57 -13.60 48.27
N ALA A 461 22.89 -13.50 48.06
CA ALA A 461 23.68 -14.54 47.42
C ALA A 461 23.67 -15.85 48.25
N LEU A 462 23.85 -15.77 49.57
CA LEU A 462 23.82 -16.93 50.46
C LEU A 462 22.43 -17.55 50.55
N ALA A 463 21.37 -16.73 50.62
CA ALA A 463 19.98 -17.19 50.61
C ALA A 463 19.63 -17.92 49.30
N HIS A 464 20.12 -17.42 48.15
CA HIS A 464 19.94 -18.09 46.86
C HIS A 464 20.63 -19.45 46.85
N ILE A 465 21.88 -19.55 47.34
CA ILE A 465 22.60 -20.82 47.50
C ILE A 465 21.84 -21.79 48.41
N ALA A 466 21.29 -21.31 49.52
CA ALA A 466 20.50 -22.14 50.44
C ALA A 466 19.21 -22.67 49.80
N SER A 467 18.63 -21.96 48.82
CA SER A 467 17.42 -22.38 48.11
C SER A 467 17.67 -23.41 46.99
N MET A 468 18.93 -23.63 46.59
CA MET A 468 19.30 -24.53 45.50
C MET A 468 19.39 -26.00 45.93
N PRO A 469 19.29 -26.96 45.00
CA PRO A 469 19.56 -28.37 45.28
C PRO A 469 20.95 -28.58 45.89
N ARG A 470 21.03 -29.44 46.91
CA ARG A 470 22.25 -29.66 47.72
C ARG A 470 23.53 -29.82 46.90
N ARG A 471 23.50 -30.61 45.82
CA ARG A 471 24.66 -30.84 44.94
C ARG A 471 25.19 -29.55 44.29
N LEU A 472 24.29 -28.70 43.78
CA LEU A 472 24.67 -27.42 43.16
C LEU A 472 25.14 -26.41 44.20
N ALA A 473 24.47 -26.37 45.37
CA ALA A 473 24.88 -25.52 46.48
C ALA A 473 26.29 -25.87 46.99
N GLU A 474 26.66 -27.15 47.04
CA GLU A 474 28.01 -27.61 47.42
C GLU A 474 29.06 -27.06 46.45
N ASP A 475 28.83 -27.17 45.14
CA ASP A 475 29.75 -26.66 44.10
C ASP A 475 29.96 -25.14 44.18
N TYR A 476 28.89 -24.37 44.38
CA TYR A 476 28.99 -22.90 44.52
C TYR A 476 29.63 -22.47 45.84
N LEU A 477 29.38 -23.19 46.95
CA LEU A 477 30.06 -22.94 48.22
C LEU A 477 31.56 -23.26 48.16
N GLN A 478 31.97 -24.27 47.40
CA GLN A 478 33.41 -24.52 47.21
C GLN A 478 34.09 -23.37 46.46
N LYS A 479 33.43 -22.80 45.44
CA LYS A 479 33.97 -21.71 44.63
C LYS A 479 33.91 -20.34 45.34
N LEU A 480 32.80 -20.02 46.00
CA LEU A 480 32.50 -18.69 46.54
C LEU A 480 32.61 -18.63 48.08
N GLY A 481 32.69 -19.77 48.76
CA GLY A 481 32.62 -19.87 50.22
C GLY A 481 33.70 -19.07 50.95
N LYS A 482 34.92 -18.98 50.42
CA LYS A 482 35.97 -18.14 51.03
C LYS A 482 35.57 -16.67 51.11
N LYS A 483 34.95 -16.14 50.05
CA LYS A 483 34.47 -14.75 50.02
C LYS A 483 33.27 -14.58 50.96
N LEU A 484 32.34 -15.54 50.95
CA LEU A 484 31.14 -15.50 51.81
C LEU A 484 31.48 -15.62 53.30
N VAL A 485 32.40 -16.50 53.70
CA VAL A 485 32.85 -16.63 55.10
C VAL A 485 33.57 -15.37 55.58
N THR A 486 34.28 -14.66 54.69
CA THR A 486 34.98 -13.42 55.05
C THR A 486 34.01 -12.29 55.42
N HIS A 487 32.85 -12.23 54.76
CA HIS A 487 31.86 -11.16 54.99
C HIS A 487 30.68 -11.59 55.89
N LEU A 488 30.29 -12.87 55.87
CA LEU A 488 29.18 -13.47 56.61
C LEU A 488 29.60 -14.80 57.27
N PRO A 489 30.50 -14.78 58.26
CA PRO A 489 31.07 -16.01 58.83
C PRO A 489 30.02 -16.88 59.54
N GLN A 490 29.15 -16.29 60.36
CA GLN A 490 28.18 -17.05 61.16
C GLN A 490 27.12 -17.73 60.28
N GLU A 491 26.52 -16.98 59.36
CA GLU A 491 25.47 -17.48 58.46
C GLU A 491 26.04 -18.51 57.46
N THR A 492 27.22 -18.26 56.89
CA THR A 492 27.85 -19.17 55.92
C THR A 492 28.26 -20.49 56.59
N THR A 493 28.84 -20.44 57.79
CA THR A 493 29.16 -21.66 58.56
C THR A 493 27.89 -22.40 58.97
N GLY A 494 26.82 -21.69 59.34
CA GLY A 494 25.51 -22.27 59.61
C GLY A 494 24.96 -23.07 58.42
N LEU A 495 25.05 -22.51 57.22
CA LEU A 495 24.62 -23.19 56.00
C LEU A 495 25.50 -24.42 55.67
N ILE A 496 26.83 -24.31 55.80
CA ILE A 496 27.76 -25.43 55.58
C ILE A 496 27.46 -26.57 56.58
N MET A 497 27.23 -26.24 57.85
CA MET A 497 26.86 -27.23 58.87
C MET A 497 25.54 -27.91 58.51
N ALA A 498 24.50 -27.15 58.17
CA ALA A 498 23.19 -27.69 57.78
C ALA A 498 23.28 -28.64 56.57
N MET A 499 24.11 -28.29 55.58
CA MET A 499 24.36 -29.13 54.42
C MET A 499 25.13 -30.41 54.78
N CYS A 500 26.11 -30.35 55.68
CA CYS A 500 26.86 -31.54 56.11
C CYS A 500 26.06 -32.47 57.04
N THR A 501 25.17 -31.94 57.89
CA THR A 501 24.42 -32.72 58.90
C THR A 501 23.03 -33.15 58.44
N GLY A 502 22.51 -32.62 57.32
CA GLY A 502 21.20 -32.96 56.78
C GLY A 502 20.01 -32.39 57.57
N GLN A 503 20.26 -31.49 58.52
CA GLN A 503 19.21 -30.81 59.28
C GLN A 503 18.82 -29.51 58.58
N VAL A 504 17.55 -29.37 58.21
CA VAL A 504 16.97 -28.09 57.74
C VAL A 504 17.03 -27.12 58.91
N ALA A 505 17.84 -26.07 58.81
CA ALA A 505 17.94 -25.04 59.84
C ALA A 505 16.60 -24.28 59.94
N SER A 506 15.96 -24.34 61.10
CA SER A 506 14.87 -23.43 61.46
C SER A 506 15.43 -22.02 61.58
N VAL A 507 14.87 -21.08 60.81
CA VAL A 507 15.15 -19.64 60.91
C VAL A 507 14.96 -19.19 62.37
N PRO A 508 15.95 -18.55 63.03
CA PRO A 508 15.70 -17.90 64.31
C PRO A 508 14.87 -16.63 64.05
N GLN A 509 13.69 -16.53 64.69
CA GLN A 509 12.96 -15.26 64.74
C GLN A 509 13.77 -14.20 65.49
N PRO A 510 13.65 -12.91 65.12
CA PRO A 510 14.26 -11.84 65.89
C PRO A 510 13.61 -11.75 67.28
N PRO A 511 14.36 -11.44 68.35
CA PRO A 511 13.78 -11.24 69.66
C PRO A 511 12.89 -9.99 69.63
N GLY A 512 11.62 -10.17 69.99
CA GLY A 512 10.70 -9.06 70.21
C GLY A 512 11.19 -8.16 71.34
N GLY A 513 11.21 -6.86 71.06
CA GLY A 513 11.52 -5.76 71.95
C GLY A 513 11.22 -4.45 71.26
#